data_AF-A0A1L3ZR38-F1
#
_entry.id   AF-A0A1L3ZR38-F1
#
_cell.length_a   1.000
_cell.length_b   1.000
_cell.length_c   1.000
_cell.angle_alpha   90.00
_cell.angle_beta   90.00
_cell.angle_gamma   90.00
#
_symmetry.space_group_name_H-M   'P 1'
#
loop_
_entity.id
_entity.type
_entity.pdbx_description
1 polymer ?
#
loop_
_entity_poly.entity_id
_entity_poly.type
_entity_poly.pdbx_seq_one_letter_code
_entity_poly.pdbx_strand_id
1 'polypeptide(L)'
;MSDIELQDAILRHALMLQNVSALGAREVESILRELEDELRALLDSRALSAASKRQIADLIRQAEAAIGPAYGVAAQAVDTQALALVIAEKTVEALDGYFPVAAAKPTAETLASLTKDVLIDGAPSSAWWARQAEDTAWKFAAQVRQGVVNGEAQERIVQRIVGKRGEPGIMEIARRNARTLVHSSVMSAANEARLATFRRNHRLVKGVRWLATLDSNTCRTCAALDGQQWDLEGKKLKGATIAFQLPPAHWSCRCVASPIPKTFRDMGLDIDEPTDTGQRASSSGPVAGSITFDEFLSRQPSAFVDKALGRRRAEMFRAGKITLSDLVSGTGRELTLDELQSA
;
A
#
# COMPACT_ATOMS: atom_id res chain seq x y z
N MET A 1 23.21 5.53 -18.46
CA MET A 1 21.86 5.04 -18.12
C MET A 1 20.83 6.00 -18.68
N SER A 2 19.72 5.54 -19.26
CA SER A 2 18.59 6.38 -19.71
C SER A 2 17.59 6.67 -18.58
N ASP A 3 16.60 7.55 -18.80
CA ASP A 3 15.53 7.83 -17.82
C ASP A 3 14.72 6.54 -17.53
N ILE A 4 14.36 5.77 -18.56
CA ILE A 4 13.66 4.50 -18.33
C ILE A 4 14.52 3.51 -17.55
N GLU A 5 15.83 3.40 -17.82
CA GLU A 5 16.68 2.49 -17.04
C GLU A 5 16.75 2.89 -15.56
N LEU A 6 16.71 4.19 -15.25
CA LEU A 6 16.57 4.70 -13.89
C LEU A 6 15.20 4.33 -13.28
N GLN A 7 14.11 4.47 -14.04
CA GLN A 7 12.78 4.04 -13.61
C GLN A 7 12.70 2.53 -13.34
N ASP A 8 13.31 1.71 -14.20
CA ASP A 8 13.35 0.27 -14.03
C ASP A 8 14.15 -0.12 -12.78
N ALA A 9 15.27 0.56 -12.50
CA ALA A 9 16.00 0.37 -11.24
C ALA A 9 15.11 0.63 -10.01
N ILE A 10 14.31 1.70 -10.02
CA ILE A 10 13.36 2.01 -8.95
C ILE A 10 12.24 0.95 -8.86
N LEU A 11 11.69 0.52 -9.99
CA LEU A 11 10.63 -0.48 -10.07
C LEU A 11 11.10 -1.86 -9.58
N ARG A 12 12.32 -2.29 -9.94
CA ARG A 12 12.91 -3.55 -9.45
C ARG A 12 12.99 -3.58 -7.94
N HIS A 13 13.46 -2.49 -7.32
CA HIS A 13 13.46 -2.37 -5.86
C HIS A 13 12.02 -2.36 -5.27
N ALA A 14 11.06 -1.73 -5.94
CA ALA A 14 9.65 -1.75 -5.53
C ALA A 14 9.02 -3.15 -5.59
N LEU A 15 9.41 -3.98 -6.56
CA LEU A 15 8.99 -5.38 -6.62
C LEU A 15 9.61 -6.21 -5.48
N MET A 16 10.88 -5.99 -5.15
CA MET A 16 11.52 -6.65 -4.00
C MET A 16 10.86 -6.29 -2.66
N LEU A 17 10.36 -5.06 -2.52
CA LEU A 17 9.59 -4.64 -1.33
C LEU A 17 8.30 -5.46 -1.12
N GLN A 18 7.72 -6.03 -2.18
CA GLN A 18 6.57 -6.91 -2.05
C GLN A 18 6.92 -8.17 -1.24
N ASN A 19 8.16 -8.66 -1.36
CA ASN A 19 8.64 -9.80 -0.57
C ASN A 19 8.85 -9.41 0.89
N VAL A 20 9.42 -8.22 1.16
CA VAL A 20 9.56 -7.69 2.53
C VAL A 20 8.19 -7.55 3.19
N SER A 21 7.21 -6.97 2.49
CA SER A 21 5.83 -6.88 2.96
C SER A 21 5.21 -8.25 3.22
N ALA A 22 5.43 -9.23 2.34
CA ALA A 22 4.90 -10.57 2.51
C ALA A 22 5.51 -11.31 3.70
N LEU A 23 6.80 -11.12 3.98
CA LEU A 23 7.47 -11.69 5.16
C LEU A 23 6.91 -11.11 6.46
N GLY A 24 6.85 -9.77 6.57
CA GLY A 24 6.26 -9.13 7.76
C GLY A 24 4.79 -9.50 7.96
N ALA A 25 4.02 -9.66 6.87
CA ALA A 25 2.64 -10.12 6.97
C ALA A 25 2.53 -11.55 7.53
N ARG A 26 3.44 -12.47 7.16
CA ARG A 26 3.45 -13.84 7.71
C ARG A 26 3.77 -13.86 9.19
N GLU A 27 4.69 -13.01 9.63
CA GLU A 27 5.05 -12.87 11.04
C GLU A 27 3.86 -12.37 11.87
N VAL A 28 3.20 -11.30 11.42
CA VAL A 28 1.97 -10.80 12.04
C VAL A 28 0.85 -11.84 12.04
N GLU A 29 0.68 -12.56 10.94
CA GLU A 29 -0.30 -13.65 10.87
C GLU A 29 0.00 -14.76 11.89
N SER A 30 1.27 -15.08 12.15
CA SER A 30 1.68 -16.05 13.18
C SER A 30 1.28 -15.55 14.57
N ILE A 31 1.64 -14.30 14.91
CA ILE A 31 1.30 -13.68 16.20
C ILE A 31 -0.21 -13.70 16.45
N LEU A 32 -1.00 -13.36 15.43
CA LEU A 32 -2.46 -13.35 15.55
C LEU A 32 -3.11 -14.75 15.49
N ARG A 33 -2.39 -15.79 15.07
CA ARG A 33 -2.82 -17.19 15.23
C ARG A 33 -2.59 -17.67 16.65
N GLU A 34 -1.44 -17.34 17.24
CA GLU A 34 -1.17 -17.62 18.65
C GLU A 34 -2.21 -16.93 19.56
N LEU A 35 -2.56 -15.67 19.25
CA LEU A 35 -3.67 -14.97 19.92
C LEU A 35 -5.01 -15.69 19.72
N GLU A 36 -5.31 -16.19 18.52
CA GLU A 36 -6.54 -16.96 18.26
C GLU A 36 -6.61 -18.22 19.13
N ASP A 37 -5.51 -18.95 19.24
CA ASP A 37 -5.40 -20.15 20.06
C ASP A 37 -5.58 -19.82 21.56
N GLU A 38 -4.99 -18.71 22.05
CA GLU A 38 -5.18 -18.23 23.42
C GLU A 38 -6.64 -17.85 23.70
N LEU A 39 -7.27 -17.09 22.80
CA LEU A 39 -8.68 -16.70 22.92
C LEU A 39 -9.61 -17.92 22.91
N ARG A 40 -9.30 -18.93 22.09
CA ARG A 40 -10.03 -20.19 22.07
C ARG A 40 -9.87 -20.94 23.39
N ALA A 41 -8.64 -21.12 23.88
CA ALA A 41 -8.38 -21.78 25.16
C ALA A 41 -9.09 -21.06 26.32
N LEU A 42 -9.16 -19.74 26.27
CA LEU A 42 -9.88 -18.92 27.24
C LEU A 42 -11.39 -19.19 27.22
N LEU A 43 -12.02 -19.33 26.05
CA LEU A 43 -13.42 -19.73 25.94
C LEU A 43 -13.64 -21.15 26.47
N ASP A 44 -12.72 -22.07 26.20
CA ASP A 44 -12.80 -23.47 26.62
C ASP A 44 -12.49 -23.68 28.12
N SER A 45 -11.93 -22.67 28.80
CA SER A 45 -11.58 -22.73 30.23
C SER A 45 -12.77 -22.92 31.17
N ARG A 46 -14.00 -22.71 30.70
CA ARG A 46 -15.23 -22.84 31.49
C ARG A 46 -16.46 -23.04 30.62
N ALA A 47 -17.51 -23.61 31.22
CA ALA A 47 -18.83 -23.68 30.58
C ALA A 47 -19.52 -22.31 30.60
N LEU A 48 -19.64 -21.66 29.43
CA LEU A 48 -20.23 -20.32 29.32
C LEU A 48 -21.72 -20.28 29.66
N SER A 49 -22.45 -21.37 29.42
CA SER A 49 -23.90 -21.49 29.70
C SER A 49 -24.24 -21.45 31.19
N ALA A 50 -23.30 -21.86 32.06
CA ALA A 50 -23.46 -21.85 33.51
C ALA A 50 -22.74 -20.67 34.19
N ALA A 51 -22.08 -19.80 33.42
CA ALA A 51 -21.26 -18.73 33.96
C ALA A 51 -22.09 -17.53 34.43
N SER A 52 -21.77 -17.02 35.61
CA SER A 52 -22.34 -15.76 36.12
C SER A 52 -21.88 -14.55 35.29
N LYS A 53 -22.64 -13.45 35.35
CA LYS A 53 -22.27 -12.17 34.72
C LYS A 53 -20.84 -11.72 35.10
N ARG A 54 -20.44 -11.94 36.36
CA ARG A 54 -19.09 -11.60 36.84
C ARG A 54 -18.02 -12.46 36.17
N GLN A 55 -18.27 -13.75 35.97
CA GLN A 55 -17.36 -14.67 35.29
C GLN A 55 -17.23 -14.36 33.79
N ILE A 56 -18.31 -13.96 33.13
CA ILE A 56 -18.26 -13.53 31.72
C ILE A 56 -17.49 -12.21 31.59
N ALA A 57 -17.75 -11.23 32.47
CA ALA A 57 -17.00 -9.98 32.47
C ALA A 57 -15.50 -10.20 32.72
N ASP A 58 -15.15 -11.18 33.57
CA ASP A 58 -13.76 -11.55 33.83
C ASP A 58 -13.07 -12.20 32.63
N LEU A 59 -13.75 -13.13 31.96
CA LEU A 59 -13.27 -13.74 30.72
C LEU A 59 -13.01 -12.68 29.65
N ILE A 60 -13.92 -11.72 29.48
CA ILE A 60 -13.74 -10.63 28.51
C ILE A 60 -12.52 -9.78 28.85
N ARG A 61 -12.30 -9.44 30.13
CA ARG A 61 -11.10 -8.69 30.55
C ARG A 61 -9.80 -9.46 30.28
N GLN A 62 -9.80 -10.79 30.48
CA GLN A 62 -8.65 -11.63 30.17
C GLN A 62 -8.35 -11.63 28.65
N ALA A 63 -9.39 -11.71 27.82
CA ALA A 63 -9.24 -11.60 26.37
C ALA A 63 -8.68 -10.23 25.95
N GLU A 64 -9.21 -9.14 26.51
CA GLU A 64 -8.70 -7.78 26.28
C GLU A 64 -7.22 -7.64 26.68
N ALA A 65 -6.82 -8.25 27.79
CA ALA A 65 -5.44 -8.28 28.28
C ALA A 65 -4.49 -9.11 27.41
N ALA A 66 -5.00 -10.06 26.62
CA ALA A 66 -4.22 -10.82 25.62
C ALA A 66 -4.13 -10.07 24.28
N ILE A 67 -5.24 -9.48 23.83
CA ILE A 67 -5.35 -8.81 22.52
C ILE A 67 -4.40 -7.61 22.44
N GLY A 68 -4.41 -6.72 23.43
CA GLY A 68 -3.59 -5.50 23.41
C GLY A 68 -2.09 -5.78 23.19
N PRO A 69 -1.44 -6.60 24.04
CA PRO A 69 -0.04 -6.98 23.88
C PRO A 69 0.27 -7.67 22.55
N ALA A 70 -0.57 -8.61 22.08
CA ALA A 70 -0.36 -9.29 20.80
C ALA A 70 -0.33 -8.31 19.62
N TYR A 71 -1.24 -7.32 19.62
CA TYR A 71 -1.22 -6.24 18.63
C TYR A 71 -0.01 -5.31 18.79
N GLY A 72 0.46 -5.08 20.01
CA GLY A 72 1.70 -4.33 20.28
C GLY A 72 2.94 -5.01 19.69
N VAL A 73 3.03 -6.34 19.79
CA VAL A 73 4.09 -7.14 19.16
C VAL A 73 3.94 -7.11 17.63
N ALA A 74 2.72 -7.32 17.12
CA ALA A 74 2.45 -7.28 15.68
C ALA A 74 2.81 -5.93 15.04
N ALA A 75 2.60 -4.82 15.75
CA ALA A 75 2.97 -3.48 15.29
C ALA A 75 4.47 -3.28 15.09
N GLN A 76 5.31 -4.12 15.73
CA GLN A 76 6.76 -4.08 15.65
C GLN A 76 7.36 -5.07 14.65
N ALA A 77 6.54 -5.91 14.00
CA ALA A 77 6.99 -6.95 13.06
C ALA A 77 7.71 -6.40 11.80
N VAL A 78 7.59 -5.10 11.53
CA VAL A 78 8.31 -4.44 10.43
C VAL A 78 9.02 -3.20 10.93
N ASP A 79 10.35 -3.18 10.83
CA ASP A 79 11.16 -1.99 11.06
C ASP A 79 11.16 -1.09 9.81
N THR A 80 10.22 -0.14 9.78
CA THR A 80 10.11 0.85 8.71
C THR A 80 11.28 1.84 8.68
N GLN A 81 12.01 2.02 9.78
CA GLN A 81 13.16 2.93 9.84
C GLN A 81 14.39 2.28 9.20
N ALA A 82 14.69 1.03 9.58
CA ALA A 82 15.74 0.25 8.92
C ALA A 82 15.45 0.09 7.43
N LEU A 83 14.18 -0.17 7.08
CA LEU A 83 13.76 -0.24 5.67
C LEU A 83 14.02 1.08 4.93
N ALA A 84 13.70 2.22 5.54
CA ALA A 84 13.91 3.54 4.94
C ALA A 84 15.39 3.81 4.64
N LEU A 85 16.30 3.37 5.51
CA LEU A 85 17.75 3.50 5.30
C LEU A 85 18.21 2.73 4.06
N VAL A 86 17.73 1.50 3.88
CA VAL A 86 18.03 0.65 2.72
C VAL A 86 17.42 1.26 1.45
N ILE A 87 16.18 1.75 1.52
CA ILE A 87 15.53 2.37 0.37
C ILE A 87 16.23 3.65 -0.07
N ALA A 88 16.66 4.49 0.87
CA ALA A 88 17.42 5.70 0.55
C ALA A 88 18.76 5.36 -0.12
N GLU A 89 19.47 4.33 0.38
CA GLU A 89 20.71 3.83 -0.21
C GLU A 89 20.51 3.30 -1.63
N LYS A 90 19.52 2.42 -1.83
CA LYS A 90 19.19 1.89 -3.16
C LYS A 90 18.67 2.94 -4.14
N THR A 91 18.09 4.02 -3.62
CA THR A 91 17.68 5.17 -4.44
C THR A 91 18.89 6.02 -4.84
N VAL A 92 19.85 6.24 -3.93
CA VAL A 92 21.13 6.90 -4.24
C VAL A 92 21.93 6.10 -5.26
N GLU A 93 22.07 4.79 -5.09
CA GLU A 93 22.76 3.91 -6.07
C GLU A 93 22.15 4.03 -7.47
N ALA A 94 20.81 4.10 -7.58
CA ALA A 94 20.14 4.29 -8.85
C ALA A 94 20.44 5.66 -9.47
N LEU A 95 20.46 6.72 -8.66
CA LEU A 95 20.82 8.07 -9.12
C LEU A 95 22.30 8.16 -9.55
N ASP A 96 23.21 7.51 -8.81
CA ASP A 96 24.65 7.46 -9.15
C ASP A 96 24.91 6.69 -10.45
N GLY A 97 24.09 5.70 -10.78
CA GLY A 97 24.14 5.01 -12.06
C GLY A 97 23.70 5.89 -13.25
N TYR A 98 22.93 6.96 -12.99
CA TYR A 98 22.44 7.89 -14.01
C TYR A 98 23.32 9.14 -14.14
N PHE A 99 23.70 9.76 -13.02
CA PHE A 99 24.45 11.01 -13.01
C PHE A 99 25.94 10.78 -12.82
N PRO A 100 26.81 11.59 -13.47
CA PRO A 100 28.26 11.52 -13.27
C PRO A 100 28.72 12.11 -11.92
N VAL A 101 27.79 12.52 -11.05
CA VAL A 101 28.05 13.21 -9.80
C VAL A 101 27.27 12.56 -8.66
N ALA A 102 27.97 12.24 -7.57
CA ALA A 102 27.43 11.46 -6.46
C ALA A 102 26.19 12.08 -5.80
N ALA A 103 25.09 11.35 -5.77
CA ALA A 103 23.88 11.69 -5.04
C ALA A 103 24.13 11.60 -3.51
N ALA A 104 23.41 12.44 -2.77
CA ALA A 104 23.51 12.52 -1.33
C ALA A 104 22.36 11.75 -0.66
N LYS A 105 22.69 10.96 0.36
CA LYS A 105 21.70 10.30 1.22
C LYS A 105 21.11 11.31 2.23
N PRO A 106 19.79 11.27 2.53
CA PRO A 106 19.24 11.94 3.70
C PRO A 106 19.87 11.41 5.00
N THR A 107 19.84 12.18 6.08
CA THR A 107 20.36 11.70 7.37
C THR A 107 19.47 10.58 7.93
N ALA A 108 20.05 9.71 8.75
CA ALA A 108 19.29 8.66 9.44
C ALA A 108 18.16 9.24 10.32
N GLU A 109 18.43 10.37 10.98
CA GLU A 109 17.44 11.09 11.79
C GLU A 109 16.27 11.61 10.94
N THR A 110 16.56 12.23 9.79
CA THR A 110 15.51 12.67 8.85
C THR A 110 14.65 11.49 8.40
N LEU A 111 15.26 10.37 7.99
CA LEU A 111 14.52 9.19 7.54
C LEU A 111 13.67 8.60 8.67
N ALA A 112 14.23 8.46 9.87
CA ALA A 112 13.51 7.97 11.04
C ALA A 112 12.29 8.85 11.38
N SER A 113 12.44 10.18 11.31
CA SER A 113 11.34 11.12 11.57
C SER A 113 10.18 10.99 10.59
N LEU A 114 10.47 10.62 9.33
CA LEU A 114 9.46 10.47 8.27
C LEU A 114 8.80 9.09 8.25
N THR A 115 9.47 8.05 8.75
CA THR A 115 9.01 6.66 8.56
C THR A 115 8.63 5.91 9.84
N LYS A 116 8.88 6.48 11.03
CA LYS A 116 8.52 5.85 12.31
C LYS A 116 7.01 5.62 12.47
N ASP A 117 6.19 6.58 12.06
CA ASP A 117 4.73 6.51 12.19
C ASP A 117 4.04 7.06 10.94
N VAL A 118 4.27 6.34 9.83
CA VAL A 118 3.78 6.74 8.50
C VAL A 118 2.28 6.94 8.47
N LEU A 119 1.84 7.95 7.72
CA LEU A 119 0.43 8.19 7.48
C LEU A 119 -0.11 7.21 6.44
N ILE A 120 -1.23 6.57 6.80
CA ILE A 120 -1.96 5.63 5.96
C ILE A 120 -3.41 6.10 5.99
N ASP A 121 -3.97 6.45 4.84
CA ASP A 121 -5.38 6.87 4.73
C ASP A 121 -5.77 7.95 5.76
N GLY A 122 -4.89 8.94 5.96
CA GLY A 122 -5.11 10.08 6.85
C GLY A 122 -4.82 9.86 8.34
N ALA A 123 -4.43 8.65 8.77
CA ALA A 123 -4.07 8.35 10.15
C ALA A 123 -2.68 7.71 10.28
N PRO A 124 -1.95 7.95 11.38
CA PRO A 124 -0.67 7.28 11.64
C PRO A 124 -0.85 5.75 11.78
N SER A 125 0.17 4.98 11.39
CA SER A 125 0.14 3.51 11.46
C SER A 125 -0.07 3.00 12.89
N SER A 126 0.47 3.71 13.89
CA SER A 126 0.25 3.43 15.31
C SER A 126 -1.21 3.52 15.72
N ALA A 127 -1.94 4.53 15.22
CA ALA A 127 -3.36 4.71 15.48
C ALA A 127 -4.21 3.61 14.83
N TRP A 128 -3.82 3.15 13.63
CA TRP A 128 -4.46 2.02 12.98
C TRP A 128 -4.28 0.71 13.75
N TRP A 129 -3.08 0.45 14.28
CA TRP A 129 -2.85 -0.72 15.13
C TRP A 129 -3.68 -0.69 16.40
N ALA A 130 -3.72 0.45 17.09
CA ALA A 130 -4.54 0.64 18.29
C ALA A 130 -6.03 0.40 17.98
N ARG A 131 -6.53 0.97 16.88
CA ARG A 131 -7.92 0.78 16.44
C ARG A 131 -8.22 -0.68 16.11
N GLN A 132 -7.32 -1.40 15.43
CA GLN A 132 -7.55 -2.83 15.14
C GLN A 132 -7.59 -3.69 16.41
N ALA A 133 -6.76 -3.38 17.41
CA ALA A 133 -6.80 -4.06 18.70
C ALA A 133 -8.14 -3.83 19.43
N GLU A 134 -8.60 -2.58 19.48
CA GLU A 134 -9.89 -2.20 20.06
C GLU A 134 -11.06 -2.88 19.33
N ASP A 135 -11.07 -2.84 18.00
CA ASP A 135 -12.11 -3.46 17.18
C ASP A 135 -12.19 -4.97 17.42
N THR A 136 -11.04 -5.65 17.52
CA THR A 136 -10.97 -7.10 17.80
C THR A 136 -11.49 -7.42 19.20
N ALA A 137 -11.07 -6.67 20.21
CA ALA A 137 -11.54 -6.81 21.59
C ALA A 137 -13.05 -6.58 21.71
N TRP A 138 -13.56 -5.49 21.12
CA TRP A 138 -14.97 -5.18 21.12
C TRP A 138 -15.81 -6.27 20.46
N LYS A 139 -15.38 -6.75 19.27
CA LYS A 139 -16.07 -7.82 18.54
C LYS A 139 -16.07 -9.11 19.34
N PHE A 140 -14.94 -9.50 19.93
CA PHE A 140 -14.86 -10.69 20.78
C PHE A 140 -15.85 -10.59 21.95
N ALA A 141 -15.80 -9.49 22.70
CA ALA A 141 -16.69 -9.26 23.84
C ALA A 141 -18.18 -9.30 23.44
N ALA A 142 -18.53 -8.71 22.30
CA ALA A 142 -19.88 -8.72 21.77
C ALA A 142 -20.37 -10.15 21.45
N GLN A 143 -19.55 -10.97 20.79
CA GLN A 143 -19.93 -12.36 20.46
C GLN A 143 -20.12 -13.25 21.68
N VAL A 144 -19.27 -13.07 22.71
CA VAL A 144 -19.41 -13.79 23.98
C VAL A 144 -20.70 -13.39 24.69
N ARG A 145 -20.95 -12.08 24.85
CA ARG A 145 -22.17 -11.58 25.51
C ARG A 145 -23.43 -12.05 24.78
N GLN A 146 -23.45 -11.92 23.45
CA GLN A 146 -24.59 -12.33 22.64
C GLN A 146 -24.87 -13.82 22.78
N GLY A 147 -23.82 -14.65 22.71
CA GLY A 147 -23.96 -16.10 22.84
C GLY A 147 -24.51 -16.54 24.20
N VAL A 148 -24.02 -15.92 25.28
CA VAL A 148 -24.51 -16.20 26.64
C VAL A 148 -25.96 -15.76 26.82
N VAL A 149 -26.33 -14.55 26.37
CA VAL A 149 -27.71 -14.03 26.49
C VAL A 149 -28.71 -14.89 25.70
N ASN A 150 -28.29 -15.41 24.55
CA ASN A 150 -29.13 -16.26 23.71
C ASN A 150 -29.16 -17.73 24.14
N GLY A 151 -28.39 -18.13 25.17
CA GLY A 151 -28.28 -19.53 25.58
C GLY A 151 -27.67 -20.42 24.49
N GLU A 152 -26.77 -19.89 23.67
CA GLU A 152 -26.16 -20.63 22.56
C GLU A 152 -25.19 -21.70 23.04
N ALA A 153 -25.04 -22.75 22.22
CA ALA A 153 -23.98 -23.74 22.40
C ALA A 153 -22.60 -23.08 22.29
N GLN A 154 -21.67 -23.46 23.16
CA GLN A 154 -20.34 -22.85 23.25
C GLN A 154 -19.57 -22.95 21.93
N GLU A 155 -19.74 -24.05 21.20
CA GLU A 155 -19.14 -24.29 19.88
C GLU A 155 -19.57 -23.22 18.86
N ARG A 156 -20.80 -22.71 18.97
CA ARG A 156 -21.28 -21.62 18.10
C ARG A 156 -20.59 -20.29 18.40
N ILE A 157 -20.31 -20.02 19.66
CA ILE A 157 -19.57 -18.81 20.08
C ILE A 157 -18.13 -18.90 19.56
N VAL A 158 -17.46 -20.04 19.80
CA VAL A 158 -16.10 -20.30 19.31
C VAL A 158 -16.03 -20.17 17.79
N GLN A 159 -16.99 -20.74 17.05
CA GLN A 159 -17.07 -20.64 15.59
C GLN A 159 -17.12 -19.19 15.08
N ARG A 160 -17.76 -18.26 15.80
CA ARG A 160 -17.78 -16.83 15.40
C ARG A 160 -16.44 -16.13 15.66
N ILE A 161 -15.64 -16.62 16.61
CA ILE A 161 -14.30 -16.09 16.88
C ILE A 161 -13.30 -16.60 15.85
N VAL A 162 -13.17 -17.93 15.71
CA VAL A 162 -12.13 -18.56 14.87
C VAL A 162 -12.54 -18.69 13.41
N GLY A 163 -13.84 -18.80 13.14
CA GLY A 163 -14.39 -19.03 11.81
C GLY A 163 -14.60 -20.51 11.49
N LYS A 164 -15.17 -20.75 10.31
CA LYS A 164 -15.26 -22.09 9.70
C LYS A 164 -15.20 -21.95 8.19
N ARG A 165 -15.12 -23.07 7.47
CA ARG A 165 -15.06 -23.06 6.00
C ARG A 165 -16.24 -22.28 5.40
N GLY A 166 -15.93 -21.22 4.66
CA GLY A 166 -16.91 -20.36 3.99
C GLY A 166 -17.53 -19.25 4.86
N GLU A 167 -17.26 -19.24 6.16
CA GLU A 167 -17.76 -18.22 7.10
C GLU A 167 -16.58 -17.71 7.96
N PRO A 168 -15.97 -16.57 7.61
CA PRO A 168 -14.81 -16.06 8.31
C PRO A 168 -15.16 -15.62 9.73
N GLY A 169 -14.31 -15.98 10.69
CA GLY A 169 -14.42 -15.52 12.07
C GLY A 169 -13.81 -14.13 12.29
N ILE A 170 -13.98 -13.59 13.48
CA ILE A 170 -13.36 -12.32 13.90
C ILE A 170 -11.84 -12.36 13.70
N MET A 171 -11.19 -13.45 14.10
CA MET A 171 -9.73 -13.56 14.03
C MET A 171 -9.21 -13.71 12.60
N GLU A 172 -9.99 -14.30 11.69
CA GLU A 172 -9.65 -14.30 10.27
C GLU A 172 -9.70 -12.88 9.67
N ILE A 173 -10.72 -12.09 10.03
CA ILE A 173 -10.84 -10.69 9.62
C ILE A 173 -9.70 -9.86 10.23
N ALA A 174 -9.39 -10.07 11.51
CA ALA A 174 -8.28 -9.41 12.20
C ALA A 174 -6.95 -9.62 11.47
N ARG A 175 -6.62 -10.87 11.11
CA ARG A 175 -5.42 -11.19 10.32
C ARG A 175 -5.40 -10.50 8.96
N ARG A 176 -6.51 -10.50 8.23
CA ARG A 176 -6.60 -9.83 6.92
C ARG A 176 -6.35 -8.32 7.04
N ASN A 177 -6.92 -7.67 8.06
CA ASN A 177 -6.72 -6.25 8.31
C ASN A 177 -5.27 -5.93 8.69
N ALA A 178 -4.67 -6.76 9.57
CA ALA A 178 -3.30 -6.60 10.01
C ALA A 178 -2.30 -6.77 8.83
N ARG A 179 -2.51 -7.77 7.97
CA ARG A 179 -1.75 -7.96 6.72
C ARG A 179 -1.81 -6.73 5.82
N THR A 180 -3.00 -6.17 5.63
CA THR A 180 -3.20 -4.97 4.81
C THR A 180 -2.50 -3.75 5.40
N LEU A 181 -2.51 -3.60 6.73
CA LEU A 181 -1.80 -2.53 7.42
C LEU A 181 -0.29 -2.66 7.27
N VAL A 182 0.28 -3.86 7.50
CA VAL A 182 1.72 -4.13 7.28
C VAL A 182 2.15 -3.71 5.88
N HIS A 183 1.42 -4.14 4.86
CA HIS A 183 1.73 -3.80 3.48
C HIS A 183 1.71 -2.28 3.25
N SER A 184 0.66 -1.61 3.73
CA SER A 184 0.49 -0.18 3.53
C SER A 184 1.57 0.62 4.28
N SER A 185 2.00 0.17 5.46
CA SER A 185 3.13 0.74 6.20
C SER A 185 4.45 0.62 5.44
N VAL A 186 4.75 -0.57 4.91
CA VAL A 186 5.97 -0.82 4.10
C VAL A 186 6.02 0.10 2.88
N MET A 187 4.92 0.18 2.12
CA MET A 187 4.87 0.97 0.90
C MET A 187 4.91 2.47 1.19
N SER A 188 4.28 2.93 2.26
CA SER A 188 4.32 4.34 2.69
C SER A 188 5.74 4.72 3.10
N ALA A 189 6.38 3.95 3.98
CA ALA A 189 7.74 4.22 4.45
C ALA A 189 8.75 4.25 3.29
N ALA A 190 8.62 3.32 2.33
CA ALA A 190 9.50 3.27 1.18
C ALA A 190 9.34 4.49 0.26
N ASN A 191 8.11 4.93 0.00
CA ASN A 191 7.90 6.11 -0.85
C ASN A 191 8.27 7.42 -0.16
N GLU A 192 8.07 7.54 1.16
CA GLU A 192 8.58 8.67 1.96
C GLU A 192 10.10 8.75 1.90
N ALA A 193 10.80 7.62 2.08
CA ALA A 193 12.26 7.56 1.97
C ALA A 193 12.76 7.94 0.56
N ARG A 194 12.06 7.50 -0.50
CA ARG A 194 12.37 7.91 -1.89
C ARG A 194 12.19 9.40 -2.08
N LEU A 195 11.05 9.96 -1.69
CA LEU A 195 10.77 11.39 -1.83
C LEU A 195 11.78 12.25 -1.06
N ALA A 196 12.13 11.85 0.17
CA ALA A 196 13.17 12.51 0.95
C ALA A 196 14.53 12.48 0.23
N THR A 197 14.86 11.35 -0.39
CA THR A 197 16.10 11.21 -1.18
C THR A 197 16.07 12.09 -2.43
N PHE A 198 14.94 12.19 -3.13
CA PHE A 198 14.80 13.07 -4.29
C PHE A 198 14.94 14.54 -3.89
N ARG A 199 14.30 14.98 -2.81
CA ARG A 199 14.42 16.34 -2.26
C ARG A 199 15.84 16.67 -1.85
N ARG A 200 16.53 15.73 -1.19
CA ARG A 200 17.95 15.88 -0.84
C ARG A 200 18.82 16.09 -2.09
N ASN A 201 18.39 15.56 -3.22
CA ASN A 201 19.07 15.63 -4.52
C ASN A 201 18.38 16.58 -5.51
N HIS A 202 17.73 17.65 -5.06
CA HIS A 202 17.07 18.65 -5.94
C HIS A 202 18.00 19.28 -7.00
N ARG A 203 19.33 19.22 -6.80
CA ARG A 203 20.30 19.62 -7.82
C ARG A 203 20.29 18.68 -9.04
N LEU A 204 19.92 17.42 -8.87
CA LEU A 204 19.88 16.35 -9.87
C LEU A 204 18.46 16.00 -10.32
N VAL A 205 17.49 16.07 -9.41
CA VAL A 205 16.11 15.67 -9.63
C VAL A 205 15.25 16.93 -9.67
N LYS A 206 14.43 17.09 -10.72
CA LYS A 206 13.51 18.25 -10.82
C LYS A 206 12.09 17.95 -10.36
N GLY A 207 11.75 16.68 -10.17
CA GLY A 207 10.42 16.29 -9.79
C GLY A 207 10.25 14.80 -9.57
N VAL A 208 9.00 14.39 -9.43
CA VAL A 208 8.58 13.01 -9.21
C VAL A 208 7.51 12.63 -10.21
N ARG A 209 7.55 11.36 -10.63
CA ARG A 209 6.56 10.72 -11.49
C ARG A 209 5.95 9.54 -10.74
N TRP A 210 4.64 9.36 -10.88
CA TRP A 210 3.97 8.18 -10.36
C TRP A 210 4.11 7.01 -11.35
N LEU A 211 4.57 5.85 -10.86
CA LEU A 211 4.60 4.61 -11.63
C LEU A 211 3.69 3.57 -10.99
N ALA A 212 2.63 3.20 -11.70
CA ALA A 212 1.76 2.09 -11.38
C ALA A 212 2.40 0.75 -11.73
N THR A 213 1.91 -0.33 -11.12
CA THR A 213 2.22 -1.68 -11.63
C THR A 213 1.44 -1.90 -12.94
N LEU A 214 2.04 -2.48 -13.98
CA LEU A 214 1.31 -2.76 -15.23
C LEU A 214 0.65 -4.14 -15.17
N ASP A 215 -0.46 -4.25 -14.43
CA ASP A 215 -1.22 -5.50 -14.29
C ASP A 215 -2.74 -5.28 -14.09
N SER A 216 -3.52 -6.36 -14.20
CA SER A 216 -4.99 -6.33 -14.05
C SER A 216 -5.52 -6.05 -12.63
N ASN A 217 -4.64 -6.01 -11.62
CA ASN A 217 -4.98 -5.69 -10.23
C ASN A 217 -4.69 -4.23 -9.89
N THR A 218 -4.26 -3.43 -10.87
CA THR A 218 -4.05 -1.99 -10.70
C THR A 218 -5.40 -1.31 -10.70
N CYS A 219 -5.71 -0.60 -9.61
CA CYS A 219 -6.98 0.08 -9.48
C CYS A 219 -7.04 1.30 -10.41
N ARG A 220 -8.25 1.79 -10.68
CA ARG A 220 -8.48 2.92 -11.58
C ARG A 220 -7.79 4.20 -11.12
N THR A 221 -7.75 4.48 -9.82
CA THR A 221 -7.01 5.63 -9.28
C THR A 221 -5.52 5.54 -9.58
N CYS A 222 -4.89 4.39 -9.36
CA CYS A 222 -3.47 4.18 -9.67
C CYS A 222 -3.21 4.22 -11.18
N ALA A 223 -4.13 3.69 -11.98
CA ALA A 223 -4.05 3.73 -13.44
C ALA A 223 -4.13 5.17 -13.98
N ALA A 224 -5.00 6.01 -13.40
CA ALA A 224 -5.12 7.42 -13.72
C ALA A 224 -3.91 8.26 -13.28
N LEU A 225 -3.27 7.86 -12.18
CA LEU A 225 -2.05 8.51 -11.67
C LEU A 225 -0.80 8.11 -12.47
N ASP A 226 -0.79 7.00 -13.20
CA ASP A 226 0.39 6.54 -13.93
C ASP A 226 0.91 7.60 -14.92
N GLY A 227 2.18 7.95 -14.78
CA GLY A 227 2.83 8.95 -15.62
C GLY A 227 2.52 10.41 -15.27
N GLN A 228 1.66 10.69 -14.28
CA GLN A 228 1.48 12.04 -13.74
C GLN A 228 2.76 12.53 -13.06
N GLN A 229 3.05 13.82 -13.17
CA GLN A 229 4.34 14.41 -12.85
C GLN A 229 4.20 15.71 -12.05
N TRP A 230 5.03 15.87 -11.03
CA TRP A 230 5.05 17.04 -10.16
C TRP A 230 6.50 17.45 -9.88
N ASP A 231 6.73 18.73 -9.56
CA ASP A 231 8.02 19.15 -8.99
C ASP A 231 8.17 18.64 -7.54
N LEU A 232 9.31 18.91 -6.91
CA LEU A 232 9.64 18.41 -5.57
C LEU A 232 8.79 19.06 -4.45
N GLU A 233 8.15 20.18 -4.78
CA GLU A 233 7.21 20.93 -3.96
C GLU A 233 5.76 20.47 -4.16
N GLY A 234 5.51 19.56 -5.11
CA GLY A 234 4.20 18.96 -5.37
C GLY A 234 3.33 19.77 -6.35
N LYS A 235 3.88 20.76 -7.04
CA LYS A 235 3.19 21.49 -8.10
C LYS A 235 3.20 20.66 -9.39
N LYS A 236 2.06 20.64 -10.07
CA LYS A 236 1.88 19.94 -11.35
C LYS A 236 2.89 20.43 -12.40
N LEU A 237 3.58 19.48 -13.03
CA LEU A 237 4.36 19.72 -14.23
C LEU A 237 3.46 19.70 -15.47
N LYS A 238 4.00 20.09 -16.63
CA LYS A 238 3.24 20.14 -17.89
C LYS A 238 2.62 18.78 -18.20
N GLY A 239 1.32 18.77 -18.49
CA GLY A 239 0.54 17.56 -18.79
C GLY A 239 -0.09 16.89 -17.57
N ALA A 240 0.33 17.25 -16.34
CA ALA A 240 -0.29 16.71 -15.15
C ALA A 240 -1.64 17.39 -14.86
N THR A 241 -2.67 16.60 -14.57
CA THR A 241 -4.04 17.07 -14.31
C THR A 241 -4.44 16.86 -12.85
N ILE A 242 -3.88 15.83 -12.20
CA ILE A 242 -4.20 15.40 -10.85
C ILE A 242 -3.29 16.09 -9.82
N ALA A 243 -3.83 16.48 -8.67
CA ALA A 243 -3.04 17.01 -7.55
C ALA A 243 -2.02 15.98 -7.04
N PHE A 244 -0.88 16.47 -6.55
CA PHE A 244 0.17 15.59 -6.04
C PHE A 244 -0.32 14.79 -4.84
N GLN A 245 -0.09 13.49 -4.91
CA GLN A 245 -0.12 12.58 -3.77
C GLN A 245 1.04 11.62 -3.91
N LEU A 246 1.68 11.29 -2.80
CA LEU A 246 2.72 10.28 -2.77
C LEU A 246 2.06 8.89 -2.68
N PRO A 247 2.53 7.85 -3.39
CA PRO A 247 2.04 6.51 -3.13
C PRO A 247 2.34 6.10 -1.68
N PRO A 248 1.45 5.32 -1.04
CA PRO A 248 0.25 4.68 -1.59
C PRO A 248 -0.98 5.62 -1.65
N ALA A 249 -1.78 5.50 -2.73
CA ALA A 249 -3.07 6.21 -2.86
C ALA A 249 -4.23 5.52 -2.13
N HIS A 250 -4.05 4.25 -1.75
CA HIS A 250 -5.07 3.43 -1.11
C HIS A 250 -4.41 2.25 -0.38
N TRP A 251 -5.21 1.57 0.46
CA TRP A 251 -4.83 0.32 1.10
C TRP A 251 -4.35 -0.72 0.09
N SER A 252 -3.24 -1.41 0.38
CA SER A 252 -2.65 -2.43 -0.50
C SER A 252 -2.13 -1.93 -1.87
N CYS A 253 -1.84 -0.63 -2.01
CA CYS A 253 -1.26 -0.06 -3.22
C CYS A 253 0.20 -0.52 -3.45
N ARG A 254 0.54 -0.89 -4.69
CA ARG A 254 1.89 -1.35 -5.11
C ARG A 254 2.67 -0.33 -5.95
N CYS A 255 2.17 0.91 -6.05
CA CYS A 255 2.77 1.94 -6.89
C CYS A 255 3.98 2.59 -6.22
N VAL A 256 4.81 3.24 -7.03
CA VAL A 256 6.07 3.84 -6.58
C VAL A 256 6.27 5.24 -7.15
N ALA A 257 6.87 6.11 -6.35
CA ALA A 257 7.38 7.40 -6.81
C ALA A 257 8.76 7.22 -7.46
N SER A 258 8.89 7.64 -8.71
CA SER A 258 10.13 7.61 -9.49
C SER A 258 10.67 9.02 -9.71
N PRO A 259 11.99 9.25 -9.70
CA PRO A 259 12.53 10.59 -9.92
C PRO A 259 12.34 11.02 -11.38
N ILE A 260 12.15 12.32 -11.59
CA ILE A 260 12.31 12.96 -12.88
C ILE A 260 13.69 13.60 -12.89
N PRO A 261 14.69 13.02 -13.59
CA PRO A 261 16.02 13.60 -13.66
C PRO A 261 15.97 14.96 -14.36
N LYS A 262 16.85 15.88 -13.94
CA LYS A 262 17.17 17.06 -14.73
C LYS A 262 17.87 16.64 -16.01
N THR A 263 17.55 17.30 -17.11
CA THR A 263 18.25 17.14 -18.39
C THR A 263 19.68 17.66 -18.28
N PHE A 264 20.57 17.29 -19.20
CA PHE A 264 21.89 17.89 -19.25
C PHE A 264 21.82 19.41 -19.48
N ARG A 265 20.82 19.84 -20.26
CA ARG A 265 20.52 21.26 -20.47
C ARG A 265 20.02 21.96 -19.21
N ASP A 266 19.20 21.30 -18.38
CA ASP A 266 18.80 21.80 -17.06
C ASP A 266 20.04 22.00 -16.13
N MET A 267 21.17 21.36 -16.44
CA MET A 267 22.44 21.46 -15.75
C MET A 267 23.47 22.38 -16.45
N GLY A 268 23.08 23.05 -17.53
CA GLY A 268 23.96 23.96 -18.29
C GLY A 268 24.92 23.26 -19.26
N LEU A 269 24.68 21.99 -19.58
CA LEU A 269 25.43 21.23 -20.58
C LEU A 269 24.59 21.09 -21.85
N ASP A 270 25.07 21.61 -22.98
CA ASP A 270 24.38 21.47 -24.27
C ASP A 270 24.79 20.17 -24.98
N ILE A 271 24.36 19.06 -24.40
CA ILE A 271 24.53 17.71 -24.94
C ILE A 271 23.20 16.97 -24.84
N ASP A 272 22.98 16.03 -25.77
CA ASP A 272 21.77 15.21 -25.76
C ASP A 272 21.80 14.15 -24.66
N GLU A 273 20.63 13.85 -24.10
CA GLU A 273 20.45 12.72 -23.20
C GLU A 273 20.72 11.39 -23.93
N PRO A 274 21.18 10.35 -23.22
CA PRO A 274 21.33 9.02 -23.82
C PRO A 274 20.01 8.53 -24.41
N THR A 275 20.07 7.93 -25.61
CA THR A 275 18.90 7.34 -26.27
C THR A 275 18.25 6.31 -25.37
N ASP A 276 16.92 6.38 -25.30
CA ASP A 276 16.18 5.53 -24.40
C ASP A 276 15.86 4.16 -25.01
N THR A 277 16.44 3.10 -24.44
CA THR A 277 16.21 1.71 -24.86
C THR A 277 15.70 0.84 -23.71
N GLY A 278 15.33 1.45 -22.58
CA GLY A 278 14.94 0.72 -21.38
C GLY A 278 13.59 0.01 -21.51
N GLN A 279 13.37 -0.98 -20.63
CA GLN A 279 12.12 -1.72 -20.54
C GLN A 279 11.46 -1.52 -19.17
N ARG A 280 10.14 -1.65 -19.10
CA ARG A 280 9.33 -1.63 -17.87
C ARG A 280 8.70 -3.00 -17.66
N ALA A 281 8.75 -3.49 -16.42
CA ALA A 281 8.09 -4.74 -16.05
C ALA A 281 6.56 -4.64 -16.16
N SER A 282 5.92 -5.67 -16.74
CA SER A 282 4.46 -5.80 -16.83
C SER A 282 4.01 -7.24 -16.63
N SER A 283 2.70 -7.46 -16.44
CA SER A 283 2.12 -8.80 -16.40
C SER A 283 2.25 -9.59 -17.71
N SER A 284 2.55 -8.91 -18.83
CA SER A 284 2.71 -9.51 -20.16
C SER A 284 4.19 -9.69 -20.54
N GLY A 285 5.10 -9.58 -19.57
CA GLY A 285 6.55 -9.51 -19.79
C GLY A 285 7.06 -8.08 -19.92
N PRO A 286 8.36 -7.88 -20.13
CA PRO A 286 8.93 -6.54 -20.30
C PRO A 286 8.33 -5.81 -21.51
N VAL A 287 7.98 -4.54 -21.33
CA VAL A 287 7.48 -3.64 -22.39
C VAL A 287 8.41 -2.44 -22.54
N ALA A 288 8.32 -1.67 -23.63
CA ALA A 288 9.08 -0.42 -23.76
C ALA A 288 8.77 0.49 -22.56
N GLY A 289 9.77 1.01 -21.86
CA GLY A 289 9.49 1.61 -20.55
C GLY A 289 8.85 3.00 -20.56
N SER A 290 8.72 3.61 -21.74
CA SER A 290 7.92 4.82 -21.96
C SER A 290 6.42 4.53 -21.95
N ILE A 291 6.01 3.25 -22.02
CA ILE A 291 4.62 2.85 -22.05
C ILE A 291 3.94 3.23 -20.73
N THR A 292 2.91 4.06 -20.86
CA THR A 292 1.97 4.40 -19.77
C THR A 292 0.98 3.26 -19.56
N PHE A 293 0.28 3.27 -18.41
CA PHE A 293 -0.79 2.30 -18.17
C PHE A 293 -1.92 2.41 -19.21
N ASP A 294 -2.20 3.61 -19.70
CA ASP A 294 -3.20 3.84 -20.77
C ASP A 294 -2.80 3.13 -22.08
N GLU A 295 -1.55 3.33 -22.50
CA GLU A 295 -1.00 2.66 -23.68
C GLU A 295 -0.89 1.14 -23.49
N PHE A 296 -0.49 0.71 -22.30
CA PHE A 296 -0.44 -0.71 -21.95
C PHE A 296 -1.84 -1.35 -22.06
N LEU A 297 -2.85 -0.70 -21.48
CA LEU A 297 -4.22 -1.21 -21.39
C LEU A 297 -4.91 -1.23 -22.75
N SER A 298 -4.68 -0.20 -23.57
CA SER A 298 -5.17 -0.12 -24.96
C SER A 298 -4.68 -1.28 -25.86
N ARG A 299 -3.57 -1.94 -25.49
CA ARG A 299 -3.02 -3.10 -26.20
C ARG A 299 -3.49 -4.45 -25.66
N GLN A 300 -4.25 -4.47 -24.56
CA GLN A 300 -4.69 -5.72 -23.93
C GLN A 300 -5.96 -6.30 -24.56
N PRO A 301 -6.18 -7.62 -24.46
CA PRO A 301 -7.45 -8.23 -24.84
C PRO A 301 -8.63 -7.63 -24.07
N SER A 302 -9.81 -7.58 -24.69
CA SER A 302 -11.02 -6.99 -24.09
C SER A 302 -11.33 -7.54 -22.70
N ALA A 303 -11.17 -8.84 -22.49
CA ALA A 303 -11.39 -9.48 -21.18
C ALA A 303 -10.47 -8.92 -20.08
N PHE A 304 -9.24 -8.53 -20.41
CA PHE A 304 -8.32 -7.90 -19.48
C PHE A 304 -8.75 -6.47 -19.15
N VAL A 305 -9.13 -5.69 -20.17
CA VAL A 305 -9.62 -4.31 -20.00
C VAL A 305 -10.90 -4.29 -19.17
N ASP A 306 -11.83 -5.21 -19.45
CA ASP A 306 -13.08 -5.36 -18.70
C ASP A 306 -12.82 -5.75 -17.24
N LYS A 307 -11.82 -6.60 -16.98
CA LYS A 307 -11.40 -6.94 -15.62
C LYS A 307 -10.79 -5.73 -14.89
N ALA A 308 -9.98 -4.93 -15.57
CA ALA A 308 -9.30 -3.78 -14.98
C ALA A 308 -10.23 -2.59 -14.70
N LEU A 309 -11.12 -2.24 -15.65
CA LEU A 309 -11.96 -1.03 -15.55
C LEU A 309 -13.41 -1.31 -15.13
N GLY A 310 -13.88 -2.54 -15.33
CA GLY A 310 -15.29 -2.88 -15.34
C GLY A 310 -15.93 -2.59 -16.70
N ARG A 311 -16.88 -3.44 -17.10
CA ARG A 311 -17.44 -3.50 -18.46
C ARG A 311 -17.82 -2.14 -19.06
N ARG A 312 -18.65 -1.34 -18.39
CA ARG A 312 -19.14 -0.04 -18.93
C ARG A 312 -18.02 0.98 -19.15
N ARG A 313 -17.04 1.06 -18.23
CA ARG A 313 -15.89 1.97 -18.38
C ARG A 313 -14.94 1.48 -19.48
N ALA A 314 -14.73 0.17 -19.54
CA ALA A 314 -13.93 -0.47 -20.58
C ALA A 314 -14.52 -0.25 -21.99
N GLU A 315 -15.84 -0.26 -22.13
CA GLU A 315 -16.54 0.08 -23.38
C GLU A 315 -16.29 1.53 -23.79
N MET A 316 -16.40 2.49 -22.86
CA MET A 316 -16.12 3.91 -23.13
C MET A 316 -14.64 4.15 -23.48
N PHE A 317 -13.73 3.52 -22.73
CA PHE A 317 -12.28 3.60 -22.94
C PHE A 317 -11.87 3.06 -24.31
N ARG A 318 -12.32 1.85 -24.66
CA ARG A 318 -12.05 1.25 -25.99
C ARG A 318 -12.65 2.04 -27.14
N ALA A 319 -13.76 2.76 -26.89
CA ALA A 319 -14.37 3.67 -27.86
C ALA A 319 -13.66 5.03 -27.95
N GLY A 320 -12.60 5.27 -27.17
CA GLY A 320 -11.87 6.54 -27.13
C GLY A 320 -12.67 7.70 -26.54
N LYS A 321 -13.77 7.42 -25.81
CA LYS A 321 -14.64 8.44 -25.21
C LYS A 321 -14.10 9.00 -23.91
N ILE A 322 -13.26 8.23 -23.23
CA ILE A 322 -12.60 8.60 -21.97
C ILE A 322 -11.15 8.10 -22.02
N THR A 323 -10.26 8.84 -21.37
CA THR A 323 -8.90 8.42 -21.01
C THR A 323 -8.88 7.90 -19.58
N LEU A 324 -7.77 7.29 -19.15
CA LEU A 324 -7.65 6.88 -17.74
C LEU A 324 -7.65 8.06 -16.77
N SER A 325 -7.15 9.23 -17.17
CA SER A 325 -7.19 10.43 -16.33
C SER A 325 -8.61 10.93 -16.08
N ASP A 326 -9.54 10.69 -16.99
CA ASP A 326 -10.94 11.08 -16.84
C ASP A 326 -11.68 10.22 -15.81
N LEU A 327 -11.12 9.06 -15.44
CA LEU A 327 -11.72 8.17 -14.43
C LEU A 327 -11.71 8.75 -13.02
N VAL A 328 -10.95 9.82 -12.80
CA VAL A 328 -10.80 10.46 -11.50
C VAL A 328 -10.97 11.97 -11.61
N SER A 329 -11.45 12.58 -10.54
CA SER A 329 -11.43 14.04 -10.39
C SER A 329 -9.99 14.57 -10.25
N GLY A 330 -9.83 15.90 -10.30
CA GLY A 330 -8.52 16.54 -10.10
C GLY A 330 -7.86 16.27 -8.74
N THR A 331 -8.59 15.72 -7.76
CA THR A 331 -8.04 15.28 -6.46
C THR A 331 -7.72 13.77 -6.42
N GLY A 332 -7.96 13.03 -7.51
CA GLY A 332 -7.74 11.59 -7.58
C GLY A 332 -8.93 10.73 -7.10
N ARG A 333 -10.04 11.34 -6.66
CA ARG A 333 -11.28 10.63 -6.34
C ARG A 333 -11.87 10.00 -7.60
N GLU A 334 -12.16 8.70 -7.57
CA GLU A 334 -12.82 7.99 -8.66
C GLU A 334 -14.20 8.58 -8.98
N LEU A 335 -14.49 8.74 -10.28
CA LEU A 335 -15.77 9.19 -10.78
C LEU A 335 -16.73 8.00 -11.02
N THR A 336 -17.99 8.22 -10.68
CA THR A 336 -19.10 7.32 -10.99
C THR A 336 -19.39 7.28 -12.48
N LEU A 337 -20.14 6.27 -12.93
CA LEU A 337 -20.55 6.18 -14.34
C LEU A 337 -21.41 7.37 -14.77
N ASP A 338 -22.26 7.87 -13.87
CA ASP A 338 -23.15 9.00 -14.16
C ASP A 338 -22.36 10.32 -14.28
N GLU A 339 -21.35 10.50 -13.42
CA GLU A 339 -20.40 11.62 -13.53
C GLU A 339 -19.62 11.57 -14.85
N LEU A 340 -19.16 10.39 -15.27
CA LEU A 340 -18.43 10.19 -16.54
C LEU A 340 -19.30 10.42 -17.78
N GLN A 341 -20.60 10.15 -17.70
CA GLN A 341 -21.54 10.35 -18.81
C GLN A 341 -21.99 11.80 -18.96
N SER A 342 -21.79 12.62 -17.92
CA SER A 342 -22.20 14.01 -17.86
C SER A 342 -21.06 15.01 -18.13
N ALA A 343 -19.83 14.51 -18.26
CA ALA A 343 -18.60 15.27 -18.52
C ALA A 343 -18.35 15.46 -20.03
#